data_AF-A0ABD3PYR1-F1
#
_entry.id   AF-A0ABD3PYR1-F1
#
_cell.length_a   1.000
_cell.length_b   1.000
_cell.length_c   1.000
_cell.angle_alpha   90.00
_cell.angle_beta   90.00
_cell.angle_gamma   90.00
#
_symmetry.space_group_name_H-M   'P 1'
#
loop_
_entity.id
_entity.type
_entity.pdbx_description
1 polymer ?
#
loop_
_entity_poly.entity_id
_entity_poly.type
_entity_poly.pdbx_seq_one_letter_code
_entity_poly.pdbx_strand_id
1 'polypeptide(L)'
;MARGPNQKAVAAAEKKAANQAVKDAEKARQNEARESAEWKKGSNVRAANKTEEAAAKADEAARKKKERADLLAAEEAAMGSGKAIKSKFGAASKKGGKKKDDLSLMEDALVSDAEKKAKEKKRLERIKKEREAQLALEREQKQREEQAKIDPLMANTEAMIGMDGPNGEEDASTTVGRKANVAGMEDIQASGLDSALSKLSVGTGAGDDRHPEKRMKAAYKAFEEKMMPEMKKQYPGLKRQQYLDKIFALWKKSPENPMNQQP
;
A
#
# COMPACT_ATOMS: atom_id res chain seq x y z
N MET A 1 58.52 34.38 6.70
CA MET A 1 57.06 34.51 6.49
C MET A 1 56.64 33.51 5.43
N ALA A 2 55.95 32.43 5.80
CA ALA A 2 55.49 31.43 4.83
C ALA A 2 54.39 32.07 3.94
N ARG A 3 54.61 32.14 2.62
CA ARG A 3 53.58 32.59 1.68
C ARG A 3 52.42 31.59 1.73
N GLY A 4 51.23 32.09 2.03
CA GLY A 4 50.01 31.29 2.07
C GLY A 4 49.70 30.59 0.72
N PRO A 5 48.80 29.59 0.72
CA PRO A 5 48.52 28.79 -0.46
C PRO A 5 48.04 29.65 -1.65
N ASN A 6 48.45 29.25 -2.85
CA ASN A 6 48.13 29.95 -4.09
C ASN A 6 46.62 29.99 -4.31
N GLN A 7 46.04 31.20 -4.34
CA GLN A 7 44.59 31.44 -4.45
C GLN A 7 43.95 30.71 -5.66
N LYS A 8 44.65 30.57 -6.79
CA LYS A 8 44.14 29.83 -7.95
C LYS A 8 44.05 28.32 -7.71
N ALA A 9 45.00 27.77 -6.94
CA ALA A 9 45.00 26.35 -6.57
C ALA A 9 43.90 26.04 -5.54
N VAL A 10 43.66 26.96 -4.59
CA VAL A 10 42.55 26.87 -3.63
C VAL A 10 41.21 26.90 -4.38
N ALA A 11 41.00 27.85 -5.30
CA ALA A 11 39.78 27.92 -6.11
C ALA A 11 39.55 26.68 -7.01
N ALA A 12 40.62 26.06 -7.52
CA ALA A 12 40.51 24.83 -8.30
C ALA A 12 40.13 23.61 -7.41
N ALA A 13 40.71 23.54 -6.22
CA ALA A 13 40.36 22.52 -5.22
C ALA A 13 38.91 22.68 -4.73
N GLU A 14 38.46 23.91 -4.51
CA GLU A 14 37.07 24.22 -4.15
C GLU A 14 36.08 23.82 -5.24
N LYS A 15 36.39 24.10 -6.52
CA LYS A 15 35.55 23.63 -7.65
C LYS A 15 35.50 22.11 -7.75
N LYS A 16 36.62 21.43 -7.52
CA LYS A 16 36.67 19.96 -7.49
C LYS A 16 35.88 19.40 -6.30
N ALA A 17 35.98 20.02 -5.13
CA ALA A 17 35.23 19.66 -3.94
C ALA A 17 33.72 19.89 -4.12
N ALA A 18 33.31 21.01 -4.73
CA ALA A 18 31.91 21.29 -5.05
C ALA A 18 31.33 20.25 -6.03
N ASN A 19 32.07 19.90 -7.08
CA ASN A 19 31.65 18.85 -8.02
C ASN A 19 31.59 17.47 -7.36
N GLN A 20 32.50 17.19 -6.42
CA GLN A 20 32.47 15.96 -5.64
C GLN A 20 31.28 15.93 -4.69
N ALA A 21 30.97 17.03 -4.02
CA ALA A 21 29.80 17.17 -3.15
C ALA A 21 28.48 16.98 -3.91
N VAL A 22 28.38 17.46 -5.16
CA VAL A 22 27.21 17.20 -6.01
C VAL A 22 27.06 15.70 -6.31
N LYS A 23 28.17 15.02 -6.65
CA LYS A 23 28.15 13.56 -6.90
C LYS A 23 27.80 12.76 -5.65
N ASP A 24 28.32 13.17 -4.50
CA ASP A 24 28.05 12.50 -3.23
C ASP A 24 26.62 12.75 -2.76
N ALA A 25 26.07 13.96 -2.99
CA ALA A 25 24.66 14.27 -2.74
C ALA A 25 23.73 13.46 -3.66
N GLU A 26 24.10 13.25 -4.93
CA GLU A 26 23.34 12.42 -5.85
C GLU A 26 23.35 10.95 -5.42
N LYS A 27 24.52 10.42 -5.01
CA LYS A 27 24.62 9.07 -4.44
C LYS A 27 23.80 8.93 -3.15
N ALA A 28 23.82 9.93 -2.28
CA ALA A 28 23.01 9.93 -1.06
C ALA A 28 21.51 9.87 -1.40
N ARG A 29 21.04 10.68 -2.37
CA ARG A 29 19.65 10.61 -2.86
C ARG A 29 19.30 9.25 -3.46
N GLN A 30 20.21 8.64 -4.21
CA GLN A 30 19.98 7.30 -4.77
C GLN A 30 19.89 6.23 -3.67
N ASN A 31 20.73 6.32 -2.64
CA ASN A 31 20.69 5.40 -1.50
C ASN A 31 19.41 5.59 -0.68
N GLU A 32 19.02 6.83 -0.38
CA GLU A 32 17.76 7.14 0.30
C GLU A 32 16.55 6.66 -0.51
N ALA A 33 16.56 6.83 -1.84
CA ALA A 33 15.51 6.31 -2.70
C ALA A 33 15.43 4.78 -2.65
N ARG A 34 16.58 4.08 -2.67
CA ARG A 34 16.66 2.62 -2.53
C ARG A 34 16.14 2.15 -1.17
N GLU A 35 16.56 2.81 -0.10
CA GLU A 35 16.10 2.51 1.26
C GLU A 35 14.59 2.74 1.37
N SER A 36 14.07 3.85 0.83
CA SER A 36 12.63 4.12 0.81
C SER A 36 11.84 3.06 0.03
N ALA A 37 12.41 2.51 -1.04
CA ALA A 37 11.80 1.43 -1.80
C ALA A 37 11.80 0.10 -1.01
N GLU A 38 12.85 -0.15 -0.24
CA GLU A 38 12.94 -1.30 0.65
C GLU A 38 11.93 -1.23 1.80
N TRP A 39 11.79 -0.06 2.44
CA TRP A 39 10.75 0.21 3.44
C TRP A 39 9.33 0.07 2.86
N LYS A 40 9.13 0.31 1.56
CA LYS A 40 7.84 0.11 0.89
C LYS A 40 7.48 -1.36 0.64
N LYS A 41 8.44 -2.29 0.56
CA LYS A 41 8.21 -3.71 0.21
C LYS A 41 7.33 -4.46 1.24
N GLY A 42 7.25 -3.97 2.48
CA GLY A 42 6.36 -4.50 3.52
C GLY A 42 5.13 -3.65 3.82
N SER A 43 4.98 -2.49 3.19
CA SER A 43 3.85 -1.58 3.41
C SER A 43 2.61 -2.05 2.65
N ASN A 44 1.41 -1.83 3.21
CA ASN A 44 0.16 -2.10 2.51
C ASN A 44 -0.15 -0.99 1.49
N VAL A 45 0.66 -0.95 0.43
CA VAL A 45 0.59 0.06 -0.65
C VAL A 45 -0.79 0.06 -1.30
N ARG A 46 -1.47 -1.08 -1.38
CA ARG A 46 -2.82 -1.18 -1.96
C ARG A 46 -3.87 -0.45 -1.14
N ALA A 47 -3.83 -0.59 0.19
CA ALA A 47 -4.74 0.14 1.06
C ALA A 47 -4.42 1.64 1.08
N ALA A 48 -3.13 2.00 1.12
CA ALA A 48 -2.68 3.40 1.06
C ALA A 48 -3.14 4.10 -0.23
N ASN A 49 -2.92 3.48 -1.40
CA ASN A 49 -3.36 4.02 -2.69
C ASN A 49 -4.89 4.18 -2.74
N LYS A 50 -5.65 3.21 -2.21
CA LYS A 50 -7.12 3.31 -2.16
C LYS A 50 -7.60 4.46 -1.28
N THR A 51 -6.91 4.72 -0.16
CA THR A 51 -7.25 5.86 0.71
C THR A 51 -6.87 7.20 0.09
N GLU A 52 -5.73 7.28 -0.60
CA GLU A 52 -5.28 8.48 -1.30
C GLU A 52 -6.18 8.82 -2.50
N GLU A 53 -6.58 7.81 -3.30
CA GLU A 53 -7.54 8.00 -4.39
C GLU A 53 -8.93 8.45 -3.90
N ALA A 54 -9.38 7.91 -2.76
CA ALA A 54 -10.64 8.34 -2.14
C ALA A 54 -10.57 9.78 -1.62
N ALA A 55 -9.44 10.17 -1.02
CA ALA A 55 -9.18 11.54 -0.57
C ALA A 55 -9.11 12.51 -1.76
N ALA A 56 -8.33 12.20 -2.80
CA ALA A 56 -8.21 13.03 -3.99
C ALA A 56 -9.56 13.22 -4.70
N LYS A 57 -10.37 12.17 -4.80
CA LYS A 57 -11.72 12.27 -5.38
C LYS A 57 -12.68 13.09 -4.52
N ALA A 58 -12.55 13.02 -3.19
CA ALA A 58 -13.32 13.85 -2.27
C ALA A 58 -12.91 15.33 -2.38
N ASP A 59 -11.61 15.62 -2.51
CA ASP A 59 -11.08 16.96 -2.69
C ASP A 59 -11.48 17.57 -4.03
N GLU A 60 -11.42 16.81 -5.13
CA GLU A 60 -11.94 17.26 -6.43
C GLU A 60 -13.46 17.51 -6.39
N ALA A 61 -14.22 16.65 -5.70
CA ALA A 61 -15.66 16.85 -5.55
C ALA A 61 -15.97 18.07 -4.68
N ALA A 62 -15.18 18.33 -3.63
CA ALA A 62 -15.30 19.52 -2.80
C ALA A 62 -14.97 20.78 -3.60
N ARG A 63 -13.92 20.75 -4.44
CA ARG A 63 -13.54 21.86 -5.32
C ARG A 63 -14.63 22.16 -6.35
N LYS A 64 -15.14 21.13 -7.04
CA LYS A 64 -16.25 21.28 -8.01
C LYS A 64 -17.54 21.75 -7.35
N LYS A 65 -17.83 21.28 -6.13
CA LYS A 65 -18.99 21.72 -5.36
C LYS A 65 -18.86 23.18 -4.94
N LYS A 66 -17.65 23.61 -4.56
CA LYS A 66 -17.36 25.01 -4.23
C LYS A 66 -17.50 25.90 -5.48
N GLU A 67 -16.86 25.53 -6.59
CA GLU A 67 -16.99 26.25 -7.86
C GLU A 67 -18.46 26.36 -8.31
N ARG A 68 -19.24 25.28 -8.18
CA ARG A 68 -20.68 25.29 -8.50
C ARG A 68 -21.49 26.17 -7.56
N ALA A 69 -21.16 26.17 -6.26
CA ALA A 69 -21.83 27.01 -5.29
C ALA A 69 -21.53 28.49 -5.53
N ASP A 70 -20.30 28.83 -5.89
CA ASP A 70 -19.89 30.19 -6.20
C ASP A 70 -20.59 30.71 -7.47
N LEU A 71 -20.76 29.87 -8.50
CA LEU A 71 -21.54 30.22 -9.70
C LEU A 71 -23.02 30.41 -9.39
N LEU A 72 -23.63 29.53 -8.59
CA LEU A 72 -25.03 29.67 -8.21
C LEU A 72 -25.26 30.92 -7.35
N ALA A 73 -24.34 31.22 -6.43
CA ALA A 73 -24.39 32.44 -5.64
C ALA A 73 -24.24 33.70 -6.51
N ALA A 74 -23.40 33.66 -7.55
CA ALA A 74 -23.28 34.74 -8.52
C ALA A 74 -24.57 34.89 -9.37
N GLU A 75 -25.21 33.78 -9.76
CA GLU A 75 -26.51 33.79 -10.45
C GLU A 75 -27.63 34.34 -9.55
N GLU A 76 -27.69 33.95 -8.27
CA GLU A 76 -28.67 34.47 -7.30
C GLU A 76 -28.43 35.96 -7.00
N ALA A 77 -27.17 36.41 -6.95
CA ALA A 77 -26.84 37.83 -6.82
C ALA A 77 -27.22 38.63 -8.08
N ALA A 78 -27.06 38.05 -9.27
CA ALA A 78 -27.41 38.68 -10.55
C ALA A 78 -28.93 38.73 -10.82
N MET A 79 -29.67 37.72 -10.36
CA MET A 79 -31.13 37.65 -10.48
C MET A 79 -31.89 38.55 -9.50
N GLY A 80 -31.16 39.26 -8.62
CA GLY A 80 -31.73 40.19 -7.66
C GLY A 80 -32.41 39.46 -6.50
N SER A 81 -31.97 39.77 -5.28
CA SER A 81 -32.58 39.28 -4.05
C SER A 81 -34.03 39.76 -3.92
N GLY A 82 -34.96 39.03 -4.53
CA GLY A 82 -36.37 39.07 -4.20
C GLY A 82 -36.53 38.51 -2.78
N LYS A 83 -36.61 39.41 -1.80
CA LYS A 83 -36.88 39.16 -0.39
C LYS A 83 -37.77 37.94 -0.19
N ALA A 84 -37.27 36.92 0.52
CA ALA A 84 -38.00 35.70 0.84
C ALA A 84 -39.31 36.03 1.56
N ILE A 85 -40.43 35.94 0.84
CA ILE A 85 -41.78 35.98 1.42
C ILE A 85 -42.05 34.59 1.99
N LYS A 86 -41.95 34.46 3.32
CA LYS A 86 -42.55 33.32 4.05
C LYS A 86 -44.07 33.42 3.90
N SER A 87 -44.68 32.69 2.97
CA SER A 87 -46.12 32.46 2.98
C SER A 87 -46.43 31.20 3.78
N LYS A 88 -47.05 31.44 4.93
CA LYS A 88 -47.63 30.46 5.85
C LYS A 88 -49.10 30.29 5.45
N PHE A 89 -49.41 29.28 4.65
CA PHE A 89 -50.76 28.76 4.43
C PHE A 89 -50.57 27.31 3.97
N GLY A 90 -51.07 26.27 4.64
CA GLY A 90 -52.43 26.11 5.11
C GLY A 90 -53.10 25.07 4.20
N ALA A 91 -53.48 23.95 4.79
CA ALA A 91 -53.95 22.70 4.17
C ALA A 91 -55.02 22.78 3.04
N ALA A 92 -54.94 21.75 2.17
CA ALA A 92 -56.01 20.98 1.55
C ALA A 92 -56.99 21.65 0.55
N SER A 93 -56.98 21.18 -0.72
CA SER A 93 -58.19 20.96 -1.52
C SER A 93 -57.95 20.15 -2.82
N LYS A 94 -58.77 19.09 -2.98
CA LYS A 94 -59.35 18.49 -4.20
C LYS A 94 -58.47 18.01 -5.38
N LYS A 95 -58.47 16.67 -5.49
CA LYS A 95 -58.94 15.85 -6.62
C LYS A 95 -59.26 16.62 -7.92
N GLY A 96 -58.39 16.48 -8.91
CA GLY A 96 -58.63 16.83 -10.32
C GLY A 96 -57.89 15.82 -11.20
N GLY A 97 -58.55 14.70 -11.49
CA GLY A 97 -58.06 13.71 -12.44
C GLY A 97 -58.03 14.32 -13.84
N LYS A 98 -56.85 14.76 -14.29
CA LYS A 98 -56.56 14.89 -15.71
C LYS A 98 -56.26 13.49 -16.22
N LYS A 99 -57.17 12.94 -17.04
CA LYS A 99 -56.80 11.89 -17.99
C LYS A 99 -55.69 12.48 -18.85
N LYS A 100 -54.43 12.20 -18.52
CA LYS A 100 -53.36 12.21 -19.50
C LYS A 100 -53.60 10.94 -20.31
N ASP A 101 -53.75 11.12 -21.61
CA ASP A 101 -54.10 10.06 -22.56
C ASP A 101 -53.26 8.80 -22.27
N ASP A 102 -53.90 7.68 -21.97
CA ASP A 102 -53.25 6.40 -21.64
C ASP A 102 -52.25 5.95 -22.74
N LEU A 103 -52.41 6.48 -23.95
CA LEU A 103 -51.48 6.34 -25.08
C LEU A 103 -50.13 7.04 -24.85
N SER A 104 -50.12 8.24 -24.27
CA SER A 104 -48.89 8.97 -23.96
C SER A 104 -48.07 8.28 -22.87
N LEU A 105 -48.73 7.65 -21.90
CA LEU A 105 -48.04 6.92 -20.83
C LEU A 105 -47.42 5.61 -21.37
N MET A 106 -48.09 4.96 -22.32
CA MET A 106 -47.59 3.74 -22.96
C MET A 106 -46.44 4.04 -23.93
N GLU A 107 -46.50 5.17 -24.63
CA GLU A 107 -45.41 5.64 -25.51
C GLU A 107 -44.18 6.11 -24.71
N ASP A 108 -44.38 6.83 -23.60
CA ASP A 108 -43.28 7.22 -22.69
C ASP A 108 -42.66 5.98 -22.00
N ALA A 109 -43.48 4.98 -21.64
CA ALA A 109 -42.99 3.70 -21.13
C ALA A 109 -42.15 2.93 -22.17
N LEU A 110 -42.62 2.83 -23.42
CA LEU A 110 -41.91 2.15 -24.52
C LEU A 110 -40.62 2.87 -24.92
N VAL A 111 -40.63 4.20 -24.99
CA VAL A 111 -39.43 5.01 -25.24
C VAL A 111 -38.45 4.88 -24.08
N SER A 112 -38.92 4.83 -22.83
CA SER A 112 -38.05 4.64 -21.67
C SER A 112 -37.37 3.25 -21.66
N ASP A 113 -38.05 2.21 -22.12
CA ASP A 113 -37.49 0.86 -22.22
C ASP A 113 -36.54 0.72 -23.41
N ALA A 114 -36.81 1.39 -24.53
CA ALA A 114 -35.88 1.51 -25.64
C ALA A 114 -34.61 2.28 -25.24
N GLU A 115 -34.74 3.38 -24.49
CA GLU A 115 -33.60 4.14 -23.96
C GLU A 115 -32.80 3.35 -22.92
N LYS A 116 -33.46 2.59 -22.03
CA LYS A 116 -32.79 1.70 -21.07
C LYS A 116 -32.00 0.62 -21.79
N LYS A 117 -32.59 -0.05 -22.79
CA LYS A 117 -31.88 -1.05 -23.62
C LYS A 117 -30.72 -0.44 -24.41
N ALA A 118 -30.86 0.77 -24.93
CA ALA A 118 -29.77 1.47 -25.62
C ALA A 118 -28.63 1.85 -24.66
N LYS A 119 -28.95 2.33 -23.45
CA LYS A 119 -27.96 2.63 -22.40
C LYS A 119 -27.26 1.37 -21.88
N GLU A 120 -27.99 0.27 -21.73
CA GLU A 120 -27.45 -1.02 -21.31
C GLU A 120 -26.53 -1.63 -22.37
N LYS A 121 -26.92 -1.60 -23.65
CA LYS A 121 -26.08 -2.02 -24.78
C LYS A 121 -24.78 -1.20 -24.84
N LYS A 122 -24.86 0.12 -24.65
CA LYS A 122 -23.68 1.01 -24.61
C LYS A 122 -22.79 0.76 -23.39
N ARG A 123 -23.35 0.36 -22.24
CA ARG A 123 -22.59 -0.04 -21.05
C ARG A 123 -21.86 -1.38 -21.27
N LEU A 124 -22.54 -2.37 -21.84
CA LEU A 124 -21.95 -3.66 -22.18
C LEU A 124 -20.83 -3.54 -23.21
N GLU A 125 -20.99 -2.66 -24.21
CA GLU A 125 -19.95 -2.39 -25.20
C GLU A 125 -18.72 -1.70 -24.57
N ARG A 126 -18.92 -0.76 -23.63
CA ARG A 126 -17.81 -0.16 -22.87
C ARG A 126 -17.10 -1.19 -22.00
N ILE A 127 -17.84 -2.06 -21.31
CA ILE A 127 -17.25 -3.14 -20.50
C ILE A 127 -16.46 -4.12 -21.37
N LYS A 128 -16.97 -4.46 -22.56
CA LYS A 128 -16.27 -5.32 -23.52
C LYS A 128 -15.00 -4.67 -24.05
N LYS A 129 -15.06 -3.39 -24.42
CA LYS A 129 -13.91 -2.61 -24.90
C LYS A 129 -12.85 -2.40 -23.82
N GLU A 130 -13.26 -2.22 -22.56
CA GLU A 130 -12.35 -2.11 -21.42
C GLU A 130 -11.66 -3.43 -21.10
N ARG A 131 -12.39 -4.57 -21.18
CA ARG A 131 -11.80 -5.91 -21.02
C ARG A 131 -10.82 -6.27 -22.13
N GLU A 132 -11.13 -5.88 -23.37
CA GLU A 132 -10.22 -6.04 -24.51
C GLU A 132 -8.97 -5.16 -24.37
N ALA A 133 -9.12 -3.91 -23.90
CA ALA A 133 -8.01 -3.01 -23.61
C ALA A 133 -7.12 -3.52 -22.47
N GLN A 134 -7.70 -4.11 -21.41
CA GLN A 134 -6.94 -4.74 -20.33
C GLN A 134 -6.13 -5.94 -20.83
N LEU A 135 -6.73 -6.78 -21.69
CA LEU A 135 -6.05 -7.94 -22.26
C LEU A 135 -4.95 -7.54 -23.26
N ALA A 136 -5.14 -6.44 -24.00
CA ALA A 136 -4.11 -5.87 -24.85
C ALA A 136 -2.92 -5.33 -24.05
N LEU A 137 -3.19 -4.63 -22.94
CA LEU A 137 -2.16 -4.12 -22.05
C LEU A 137 -1.42 -5.24 -21.33
N GLU A 138 -2.11 -6.32 -20.94
CA GLU A 138 -1.49 -7.53 -20.40
C GLU A 138 -0.60 -8.23 -21.43
N ARG A 139 -1.03 -8.31 -22.70
CA ARG A 139 -0.23 -8.88 -23.79
C ARG A 139 1.02 -8.04 -24.08
N GLU A 140 0.90 -6.71 -24.05
CA GLU A 140 2.03 -5.79 -24.21
C GLU A 140 3.00 -5.88 -23.01
N GLN A 141 2.47 -5.95 -21.79
CA GLN A 141 3.29 -6.16 -20.59
C GLN A 141 4.01 -7.50 -20.63
N LYS A 142 3.33 -8.57 -21.05
CA LYS A 142 3.94 -9.89 -21.20
C LYS A 142 5.01 -9.89 -22.29
N GLN A 143 4.80 -9.22 -23.43
CA GLN A 143 5.83 -9.05 -24.45
C GLN A 143 7.01 -8.22 -23.96
N ARG A 144 6.77 -7.21 -23.13
CA ARG A 144 7.84 -6.40 -22.52
C ARG A 144 8.58 -7.17 -21.44
N GLU A 145 7.91 -8.02 -20.67
CA GLU A 145 8.54 -8.94 -19.71
C GLU A 145 9.32 -10.05 -20.42
N GLU A 146 8.82 -10.56 -21.55
CA GLU A 146 9.54 -11.52 -22.40
C GLU A 146 10.77 -10.86 -23.05
N GLN A 147 10.64 -9.62 -23.54
CA GLN A 147 11.78 -8.82 -24.03
C GLN A 147 12.74 -8.41 -22.91
N ALA A 148 12.26 -8.20 -21.69
CA ALA A 148 13.11 -7.90 -20.53
C ALA A 148 13.75 -9.16 -19.93
N LYS A 149 13.16 -10.35 -20.13
CA LYS A 149 13.78 -11.64 -19.81
C LYS A 149 14.85 -12.05 -20.82
N ILE A 150 14.78 -11.53 -22.04
CA ILE A 150 15.87 -11.61 -23.01
C ILE A 150 16.80 -10.41 -22.77
N ASP A 151 17.53 -10.45 -21.65
CA ASP A 151 18.51 -9.43 -21.27
C ASP A 151 19.78 -9.57 -22.14
N PRO A 152 20.33 -8.49 -22.75
CA PRO A 152 21.61 -8.51 -23.48
C PRO A 152 22.81 -9.06 -22.69
N LEU A 153 22.68 -9.25 -21.38
CA LEU A 153 23.67 -9.91 -20.54
C LEU A 153 23.69 -11.44 -20.69
N MET A 154 22.56 -12.09 -21.03
CA MET A 154 22.49 -13.54 -21.28
C MET A 154 23.17 -13.94 -22.60
N ALA A 155 23.09 -13.09 -23.63
CA ALA A 155 23.79 -13.29 -24.89
C ALA A 155 25.32 -13.18 -24.75
N ASN A 156 25.81 -12.36 -23.80
CA ASN A 156 27.24 -12.27 -23.49
C ASN A 156 27.73 -13.43 -22.61
N THR A 157 26.91 -13.91 -21.67
CA THR A 157 27.26 -15.07 -20.83
C THR A 157 27.20 -16.39 -21.59
N GLU A 158 26.31 -16.54 -22.56
CA GLU A 158 26.24 -17.74 -23.42
C GLU A 158 27.41 -17.77 -24.41
N ALA A 159 27.87 -16.61 -24.90
CA ALA A 159 29.11 -16.49 -25.67
C ALA A 159 30.38 -16.79 -24.83
N MET A 160 30.32 -16.63 -23.51
CA MET A 160 31.44 -16.91 -22.59
C MET A 160 31.40 -18.36 -22.04
N ILE A 161 30.22 -18.97 -21.93
CA ILE A 161 30.03 -20.39 -21.59
C ILE A 161 30.24 -21.31 -22.80
N GLY A 162 30.00 -20.83 -24.02
CA GLY A 162 30.22 -21.58 -25.26
C GLY A 162 31.66 -21.53 -25.82
N MET A 163 32.58 -20.87 -25.13
CA MET A 163 34.00 -20.78 -25.52
C MET A 163 34.85 -21.89 -24.87
N ASP A 164 34.29 -23.10 -24.73
CA ASP A 164 35.08 -24.32 -24.54
C ASP A 164 35.60 -24.76 -25.91
N GLY A 165 36.67 -24.08 -26.35
CA GLY A 165 37.44 -24.48 -27.52
C GLY A 165 38.07 -25.86 -27.30
N PRO A 166 38.20 -26.69 -28.34
CA PRO A 166 38.72 -28.07 -28.24
C PRO A 166 40.25 -28.13 -28.10
N ASN A 167 40.85 -27.32 -27.23
CA ASN A 167 42.26 -27.42 -26.85
C ASN A 167 42.38 -27.05 -25.36
N GLY A 168 42.45 -28.10 -24.55
CA GLY A 168 42.56 -28.02 -23.11
C GLY A 168 43.87 -27.43 -22.63
N GLU A 169 43.74 -26.54 -21.65
CA GLU A 169 44.64 -26.42 -20.51
C GLU A 169 43.83 -25.74 -19.39
N GLU A 170 43.06 -26.57 -18.68
CA GLU A 170 42.27 -26.15 -17.53
C GLU A 170 43.18 -26.06 -16.31
N ASP A 171 43.49 -24.85 -15.85
CA ASP A 171 44.18 -24.64 -14.58
C ASP A 171 43.36 -25.26 -13.43
N ALA A 172 43.91 -26.33 -12.84
CA ALA A 172 43.33 -27.13 -11.77
C ALA A 172 42.80 -26.29 -10.60
N SER A 173 43.33 -25.07 -10.41
CA SER A 173 42.89 -24.12 -9.40
C SER A 173 41.40 -23.74 -9.52
N THR A 174 40.89 -23.52 -10.73
CA THR A 174 39.52 -23.04 -10.94
C THR A 174 38.49 -24.15 -10.75
N THR A 175 38.85 -25.37 -11.12
CA THR A 175 38.00 -26.57 -10.99
C THR A 175 37.94 -27.05 -9.55
N VAL A 176 39.06 -26.93 -8.81
CA VAL A 176 39.14 -27.23 -7.38
C VAL A 176 38.34 -26.20 -6.56
N GLY A 177 38.43 -24.90 -6.88
CA GLY A 177 37.65 -23.86 -6.20
C GLY A 177 36.13 -24.04 -6.37
N ARG A 178 35.67 -24.45 -7.57
CA ARG A 178 34.26 -24.78 -7.81
C ARG A 178 33.81 -26.00 -7.01
N LYS A 179 34.59 -27.09 -7.03
CA LYS A 179 34.28 -28.29 -6.23
C LYS A 179 34.27 -28.02 -4.72
N ALA A 180 35.18 -27.20 -4.22
CA ALA A 180 35.23 -26.83 -2.80
C ALA A 180 34.01 -26.00 -2.36
N ASN A 181 33.54 -25.06 -3.20
CA ASN A 181 32.35 -24.27 -2.91
C ASN A 181 31.05 -25.10 -2.98
N VAL A 182 30.99 -26.11 -3.86
CA VAL A 182 29.85 -27.04 -3.92
C VAL A 182 29.85 -27.96 -2.69
N ALA A 183 30.99 -28.50 -2.29
CA ALA A 183 31.12 -29.34 -1.09
C ALA A 183 30.76 -28.57 0.19
N GLY A 184 31.15 -27.30 0.31
CA GLY A 184 30.76 -26.44 1.45
C GLY A 184 29.27 -26.11 1.50
N MET A 185 28.54 -26.28 0.40
CA MET A 185 27.09 -26.04 0.33
C MET A 185 26.27 -27.30 0.66
N GLU A 186 26.84 -28.49 0.49
CA GLU A 186 26.20 -29.77 0.86
C GLU A 186 26.02 -29.91 2.38
N ASP A 187 26.96 -29.39 3.19
CA ASP A 187 26.84 -29.34 4.66
C ASP A 187 25.74 -28.38 5.17
N ILE A 188 25.17 -27.55 4.29
CA ILE A 188 24.07 -26.61 4.55
C ILE A 188 22.76 -27.12 3.91
N GLN A 189 22.62 -28.42 3.69
CA GLN A 189 21.29 -29.01 3.42
C GLN A 189 20.45 -29.08 4.71
N ALA A 190 19.92 -27.94 5.14
CA ALA A 190 18.71 -27.92 5.95
C ALA A 190 17.53 -28.18 5.01
N SER A 191 17.04 -29.42 4.94
CA SER A 191 15.86 -29.82 4.16
C SER A 191 14.54 -29.32 4.80
N GLY A 192 14.53 -28.08 5.28
CA GLY A 192 13.38 -27.44 5.92
C GLY A 192 13.71 -26.04 6.43
N LEU A 193 12.75 -25.13 6.24
CA LEU A 193 12.86 -23.70 6.59
C LEU A 193 13.27 -23.49 8.06
N ASP A 194 12.74 -24.29 8.98
CA ASP A 194 13.01 -24.16 10.42
C ASP A 194 14.44 -24.58 10.81
N SER A 195 15.01 -25.59 10.15
CA SER A 195 16.41 -25.98 10.37
C SER A 195 17.38 -24.93 9.84
N ALA A 196 17.03 -24.27 8.74
CA ALA A 196 17.82 -23.15 8.20
C ALA A 196 17.77 -21.95 9.16
N LEU A 197 16.58 -21.59 9.66
CA LEU A 197 16.41 -20.48 10.61
C LEU A 197 17.10 -20.72 11.95
N SER A 198 17.08 -21.96 12.47
CA SER A 198 17.74 -22.31 13.73
C SER A 198 19.27 -22.21 13.66
N LYS A 199 19.88 -22.66 12.55
CA LYS A 199 21.33 -22.54 12.36
C LYS A 199 21.78 -21.09 12.13
N LEU A 200 20.91 -20.26 11.54
CA LEU A 200 21.09 -18.80 11.45
C LEU A 200 20.86 -18.06 12.78
N SER A 201 20.20 -18.70 13.76
CA SER A 201 19.87 -18.13 15.06
C SER A 201 21.03 -18.19 16.08
N VAL A 202 22.23 -18.62 15.68
CA VAL A 202 23.41 -18.72 16.57
C VAL A 202 24.03 -17.33 16.80
N GLY A 203 23.34 -16.50 17.59
CA GLY A 203 23.80 -15.14 17.91
C GLY A 203 22.76 -14.30 18.65
N THR A 204 21.47 -14.63 18.51
CA THR A 204 20.41 -14.10 19.38
C THR A 204 20.12 -15.12 20.46
N GLY A 205 20.99 -15.11 21.47
CA GLY A 205 20.84 -15.92 22.66
C GLY A 205 19.43 -15.83 23.22
N ALA A 206 18.95 -16.96 23.73
CA ALA A 206 17.83 -17.10 24.66
C ALA A 206 18.11 -16.29 25.94
N GLY A 207 18.17 -14.98 25.81
CA GLY A 207 18.27 -14.00 26.87
C GLY A 207 16.90 -13.42 27.06
N ASP A 208 16.21 -13.97 28.04
CA ASP A 208 15.42 -13.25 29.04
C ASP A 208 14.80 -11.91 28.58
N ASP A 209 13.47 -11.93 28.54
CA ASP A 209 12.56 -10.89 28.08
C ASP A 209 12.82 -9.54 28.76
N ARG A 210 13.72 -8.74 28.18
CA ARG A 210 14.09 -7.37 28.62
C ARG A 210 12.98 -6.33 28.48
N HIS A 211 11.77 -6.72 28.08
CA HIS A 211 10.70 -5.77 27.81
C HIS A 211 9.54 -5.96 28.80
N PRO A 212 9.53 -5.19 29.91
CA PRO A 212 8.42 -5.23 30.88
C PRO A 212 7.06 -4.93 30.22
N GLU A 213 7.04 -4.10 29.17
CA GLU A 213 5.85 -3.82 28.37
C GLU A 213 5.33 -5.04 27.60
N LYS A 214 6.24 -5.89 27.08
CA LYS A 214 5.87 -7.12 26.38
C LYS A 214 5.39 -8.19 27.36
N ARG A 215 6.02 -8.30 28.53
CA ARG A 215 5.54 -9.16 29.63
C ARG A 215 4.14 -8.76 30.11
N MET A 216 3.87 -7.46 30.27
CA MET A 216 2.54 -6.98 30.63
C MET A 216 1.47 -7.34 29.58
N LYS A 217 1.78 -7.16 28.30
CA LYS A 217 0.84 -7.49 27.22
C LYS A 217 0.61 -9.00 27.09
N ALA A 218 1.66 -9.80 27.26
CA ALA A 218 1.56 -11.26 27.25
C ALA A 218 0.75 -11.79 28.44
N ALA A 219 1.04 -11.29 29.65
CA ALA A 219 0.31 -11.64 30.87
C ALA A 219 -1.16 -11.21 30.82
N TYR A 220 -1.45 -9.99 30.34
CA TYR A 220 -2.83 -9.52 30.15
C TYR A 220 -3.59 -10.39 29.15
N LYS A 221 -2.97 -10.76 28.03
CA LYS A 221 -3.59 -11.64 27.02
C LYS A 221 -3.90 -13.03 27.57
N ALA A 222 -2.97 -13.63 28.32
CA ALA A 222 -3.18 -14.91 28.98
C ALA A 222 -4.30 -14.87 30.04
N PHE A 223 -4.47 -13.72 30.70
CA PHE A 223 -5.57 -13.49 31.66
C PHE A 223 -6.90 -13.23 30.95
N GLU A 224 -6.91 -12.48 29.84
CA GLU A 224 -8.09 -12.24 29.01
C GLU A 224 -8.69 -13.57 28.53
N GLU A 225 -7.88 -14.46 27.95
CA GLU A 225 -8.37 -15.73 27.41
C GLU A 225 -8.99 -16.64 28.49
N LYS A 226 -8.44 -16.63 29.71
CA LYS A 226 -8.97 -17.39 30.85
C LYS A 226 -10.26 -16.79 31.43
N MET A 227 -10.35 -15.46 31.51
CA MET A 227 -11.46 -14.76 32.18
C MET A 227 -12.62 -14.35 31.25
N MET A 228 -12.39 -14.31 29.95
CA MET A 228 -13.43 -14.05 28.94
C MET A 228 -14.61 -15.03 28.97
N PRO A 229 -14.44 -16.36 29.07
CA PRO A 229 -15.58 -17.28 29.13
C PRO A 229 -16.38 -17.14 30.43
N GLU A 230 -15.71 -16.96 31.57
CA GLU A 230 -16.36 -16.72 32.87
C GLU A 230 -17.16 -15.42 32.87
N MET A 231 -16.60 -14.35 32.29
CA MET A 231 -17.29 -13.05 32.19
C MET A 231 -18.51 -13.07 31.28
N LYS A 232 -18.45 -13.82 30.17
CA LYS A 232 -19.60 -14.02 29.28
C LYS A 232 -20.71 -14.84 29.94
N LYS A 233 -20.34 -15.78 30.81
CA LYS A 233 -21.29 -16.61 31.57
C LYS A 233 -21.97 -15.82 32.69
N GLN A 234 -21.22 -15.00 33.43
CA GLN A 234 -21.74 -14.21 34.54
C GLN A 234 -22.55 -12.99 34.10
N TYR A 235 -22.20 -12.38 32.96
CA TYR A 235 -22.90 -11.22 32.43
C TYR A 235 -23.24 -11.43 30.95
N PRO A 236 -24.26 -12.23 30.60
CA PRO A 236 -24.66 -12.39 29.21
C PRO A 236 -25.19 -11.05 28.63
N GLY A 237 -24.79 -10.71 27.40
CA GLY A 237 -25.35 -9.55 26.67
C GLY A 237 -24.59 -8.21 26.84
N LEU A 238 -23.44 -8.19 27.50
CA LEU A 238 -22.60 -7.00 27.63
C LEU A 238 -21.74 -6.78 26.37
N LYS A 239 -21.36 -5.53 26.05
CA LYS A 239 -20.52 -5.25 24.88
C LYS A 239 -19.10 -5.77 25.12
N ARG A 240 -18.41 -6.26 24.07
CA ARG A 240 -17.03 -6.78 24.17
C ARG A 240 -16.10 -5.85 24.95
N GLN A 241 -16.17 -4.54 24.69
CA GLN A 241 -15.36 -3.54 25.38
C GLN A 241 -15.60 -3.53 26.90
N GLN A 242 -16.84 -3.66 27.34
CA GLN A 242 -17.19 -3.63 28.76
C GLN A 242 -16.70 -4.90 29.49
N TYR A 243 -16.63 -6.05 28.81
CA TYR A 243 -15.95 -7.23 29.37
C TYR A 243 -14.45 -6.98 29.50
N LEU A 244 -13.81 -6.39 28.48
CA LEU A 244 -12.38 -6.06 28.53
C LEU A 244 -12.08 -5.09 29.67
N ASP A 245 -12.89 -4.06 29.87
CA ASP A 245 -12.69 -3.08 30.95
C ASP A 245 -12.82 -3.74 32.34
N LYS A 246 -13.78 -4.67 32.51
CA LYS A 246 -13.94 -5.46 33.76
C LYS A 246 -12.79 -6.45 33.98
N ILE A 247 -12.36 -7.14 32.93
CA ILE A 247 -11.22 -8.06 32.97
C ILE A 247 -9.93 -7.31 33.28
N PHE A 248 -9.73 -6.14 32.68
CA PHE A 248 -8.58 -5.26 32.95
C PHE A 248 -8.59 -4.74 34.39
N ALA A 249 -9.75 -4.37 34.92
CA ALA A 249 -9.88 -3.97 36.33
C ALA A 249 -9.54 -5.11 37.30
N LEU A 250 -9.95 -6.35 36.99
CA LEU A 250 -9.56 -7.52 37.76
C LEU A 250 -8.06 -7.82 37.61
N TRP A 251 -7.55 -7.77 36.38
CA TRP A 251 -6.15 -8.04 36.07
C TRP A 251 -5.19 -7.10 36.82
N LYS A 252 -5.51 -5.81 36.91
CA LYS A 252 -4.72 -4.84 37.70
C LYS A 252 -4.57 -5.26 39.17
N LYS A 253 -5.59 -5.92 39.73
CA LYS A 253 -5.62 -6.40 41.12
C LYS A 253 -5.15 -7.85 41.26
N SER A 254 -5.00 -8.58 40.16
CA SER A 254 -4.57 -9.97 40.18
C SER A 254 -3.06 -10.10 40.43
N PRO A 255 -2.63 -11.18 41.10
CA PRO A 255 -1.22 -11.48 41.31
C PRO A 255 -0.49 -11.82 40.00
N GLU A 256 -1.22 -12.16 38.93
CA GLU A 256 -0.70 -12.44 37.59
C GLU A 256 -0.25 -11.19 36.81
N ASN A 257 -0.38 -9.99 37.40
CA ASN A 257 0.17 -8.77 36.82
C ASN A 257 1.66 -8.66 37.17
N PRO A 258 2.58 -8.68 36.18
CA PRO A 258 4.02 -8.53 36.43
C PRO A 258 4.40 -7.24 37.17
N MET A 259 3.52 -6.22 37.19
CA MET A 259 3.70 -4.99 37.97
C MET A 259 3.54 -5.21 39.49
N ASN A 260 2.73 -6.19 39.90
CA ASN A 260 2.47 -6.50 41.31
C ASN A 260 3.45 -7.53 41.89
N GLN A 261 4.33 -8.10 41.05
CA GLN A 261 5.34 -9.11 41.42
C GLN A 261 6.76 -8.53 41.55
N GLN A 262 6.91 -7.20 41.41
CA GLN A 262 8.20 -6.53 41.57
C GLN A 262 8.40 -6.23 43.07
N PRO A 263 9.43 -6.79 43.73
CA PRO A 263 9.76 -6.50 45.13
C PRO A 263 10.33 -5.08 45.32
#